data_AF-A0AAQ3JX38-F1
#
_entry.id   AF-A0AAQ3JX38-F1
#
_cell.length_a   1.000
_cell.length_b   1.000
_cell.length_c   1.000
_cell.angle_alpha   90.00
_cell.angle_beta   90.00
_cell.angle_gamma   90.00
#
_symmetry.space_group_name_H-M   'P 1'
#
loop_
_entity.id
_entity.type
_entity.pdbx_description
1 polymer ?
#
loop_
_entity_poly.entity_id
_entity_poly.type
_entity_poly.pdbx_seq_one_letter_code
_entity_poly.pdbx_strand_id
1 'polypeptide(L)'
;MERYEVLRDIGSGNFGVAKLVRDVRTNELFAVKLIERGQKIDEHVRREIMNHRSLKHPNIIRFKEVLLTPTHLAIVMEYAAGGELFERICNAGRFTEDEARFFFQQLISGVSYCHSMQICHRDLKLENTLLDGSIAPRLKICDFGYSKSSVLHSQPKSTVGTPAYIAPEVLSKKEYDGKIADVWSCGVTLYVMLVGAYPFEDPADPKNFRKTIMRILGAQYSIPEYVRVSIECRHLLSQIFVPNPEQRIAIPEIKKHPWFLKNLPLELSDEYQSNLQNAGVGDQSQSIEEIAAIVQEAREPGEAPATFDNGLFVGLGSLDLDEMDEDMDLDDIETSGDFVSLM
;
A
#
# COMPACT_ATOMS: atom_id res chain seq x y z
N MET A 1 21.30 -7.45 18.41
CA MET A 1 20.65 -8.13 17.27
C MET A 1 21.34 -9.48 17.01
N GLU A 2 21.23 -10.45 17.92
CA GLU A 2 21.85 -11.77 17.70
C GLU A 2 20.89 -12.79 17.05
N ARG A 3 19.59 -12.49 17.00
CA ARG A 3 18.56 -13.39 16.46
C ARG A 3 18.26 -13.19 14.97
N TYR A 4 18.38 -11.98 14.46
CA TYR A 4 18.03 -11.65 13.08
C TYR A 4 19.30 -11.23 12.31
N GLU A 5 19.68 -12.06 11.34
CA GLU A 5 20.77 -11.77 10.40
C GLU A 5 20.22 -10.93 9.25
N VAL A 6 20.79 -9.74 9.02
CA VAL A 6 20.40 -8.88 7.88
C VAL A 6 21.02 -9.43 6.60
N LEU A 7 20.21 -9.72 5.60
CA LEU A 7 20.66 -10.27 4.32
C LEU A 7 20.84 -9.18 3.26
N ARG A 8 19.82 -8.36 3.03
CA ARG A 8 19.83 -7.29 2.03
C ARG A 8 18.71 -6.27 2.29
N ASP A 9 18.84 -5.10 1.69
CA ASP A 9 17.76 -4.13 1.61
C ASP A 9 16.76 -4.56 0.53
N ILE A 10 15.46 -4.44 0.83
CA ILE A 10 14.34 -4.88 -0.04
C ILE A 10 13.37 -3.77 -0.40
N GLY A 11 13.50 -2.57 0.18
CA GLY A 11 12.71 -1.42 -0.21
C GLY A 11 13.12 -0.16 0.54
N SER A 12 12.81 1.01 -0.02
CA SER A 12 13.00 2.31 0.62
C SER A 12 11.71 3.12 0.55
N GLY A 13 11.15 3.50 1.69
CA GLY A 13 9.96 4.37 1.79
C GLY A 13 10.16 5.54 2.76
N ASN A 14 9.14 6.40 2.90
CA ASN A 14 9.20 7.63 3.72
C ASN A 14 9.57 7.41 5.19
N PHE A 15 9.34 6.21 5.73
CA PHE A 15 9.56 5.89 7.15
C PHE A 15 10.68 4.87 7.36
N GLY A 16 11.52 4.65 6.34
CA GLY A 16 12.73 3.86 6.47
C GLY A 16 12.95 2.82 5.37
N VAL A 17 14.06 2.11 5.51
CA VAL A 17 14.48 1.02 4.63
C VAL A 17 13.89 -0.29 5.15
N ALA A 18 13.18 -1.01 4.29
CA ALA A 18 12.76 -2.39 4.56
C ALA A 18 13.96 -3.32 4.30
N LYS A 19 14.27 -4.17 5.27
CA LYS A 19 15.38 -5.12 5.21
C LYS A 19 14.86 -6.55 5.20
N LEU A 20 15.42 -7.39 4.34
CA LEU A 20 15.26 -8.84 4.43
C LEU A 20 16.19 -9.34 5.53
N VAL A 21 15.62 -10.06 6.48
CA VAL A 21 16.36 -10.70 7.55
C VAL A 21 16.06 -12.19 7.60
N ARG A 22 16.97 -12.94 8.22
CA ARG A 22 16.81 -14.36 8.53
C ARG A 22 16.83 -14.52 10.04
N ASP A 23 15.82 -15.19 10.60
CA ASP A 23 15.89 -15.64 12.00
C ASP A 23 16.91 -16.78 12.08
N VAL A 24 18.02 -16.58 12.79
CA VAL A 24 19.11 -17.55 12.88
C VAL A 24 18.71 -18.84 13.61
N ARG A 25 17.60 -18.82 14.37
CA ARG A 25 17.09 -19.99 15.11
C ARG A 25 16.22 -20.88 14.24
N THR A 26 15.35 -20.28 13.43
CA THR A 26 14.39 -21.00 12.58
C THR A 26 14.82 -21.10 11.13
N ASN A 27 15.82 -20.32 10.71
CA ASN A 27 16.24 -20.11 9.33
C ASN A 27 15.12 -19.51 8.43
N GLU A 28 14.04 -19.02 9.03
CA GLU A 28 12.92 -18.39 8.30
C GLU A 28 13.27 -16.96 7.89
N LEU A 29 12.72 -16.54 6.74
CA LEU A 29 12.91 -15.21 6.19
C LEU A 29 11.79 -14.26 6.62
N PHE A 30 12.17 -13.05 7.01
CA PHE A 30 11.26 -11.99 7.41
C PHE A 30 11.64 -10.66 6.76
N ALA A 31 10.66 -9.78 6.62
CA ALA A 31 10.88 -8.38 6.31
C ALA A 31 10.88 -7.57 7.61
N VAL A 32 11.82 -6.64 7.75
CA VAL A 32 11.90 -5.71 8.87
C VAL A 32 11.79 -4.29 8.37
N LYS A 33 10.78 -3.57 8.84
CA LYS A 33 10.63 -2.13 8.64
C LYS A 33 11.23 -1.41 9.85
N LEU A 34 12.16 -0.50 9.60
CA LEU A 34 12.83 0.29 10.65
C LEU A 34 12.27 1.70 10.66
N ILE A 35 11.74 2.16 11.80
CA ILE A 35 11.28 3.54 12.01
C ILE A 35 12.20 4.18 13.04
N GLU A 36 12.77 5.35 12.74
CA GLU A 36 13.61 6.08 13.69
C GLU A 36 12.86 6.36 15.00
N ARG A 37 13.54 6.16 16.13
CA ARG A 37 13.01 6.50 17.46
C ARG A 37 12.79 8.02 17.58
N GLY A 38 11.91 8.41 18.49
CA GLY A 38 11.61 9.83 18.76
C GLY A 38 10.22 10.23 18.29
N GLN A 39 10.08 11.49 17.87
CA GLN A 39 8.79 12.14 17.57
C GLN A 39 7.99 11.49 16.44
N LYS A 40 8.64 10.69 15.57
CA LYS A 40 7.95 9.92 14.51
C LYS A 40 7.10 8.77 15.06
N ILE A 41 7.36 8.32 16.29
CA ILE A 41 6.60 7.26 16.95
C ILE A 41 5.42 7.87 17.73
N ASP A 42 4.33 8.11 17.01
CA ASP A 42 3.12 8.72 17.57
C ASP A 42 2.03 7.68 17.89
N GLU A 43 0.81 8.13 18.20
CA GLU A 43 -0.34 7.26 18.40
C GLU A 43 -0.83 6.60 17.11
N HIS A 44 -0.50 7.13 15.94
CA HIS A 44 -0.84 6.53 14.65
C HIS A 44 -0.01 5.27 14.43
N VAL A 45 1.31 5.33 14.61
CA VAL A 45 2.20 4.17 14.52
C VAL A 45 1.75 3.06 15.48
N ARG A 46 1.45 3.40 16.73
CA ARG A 46 0.95 2.44 17.73
C ARG A 46 -0.33 1.75 17.25
N ARG A 47 -1.30 2.52 16.76
CA ARG A 47 -2.59 1.99 16.27
C ARG A 47 -2.40 1.05 15.09
N GLU A 48 -1.50 1.38 14.18
CA GLU A 48 -1.23 0.56 13.00
C GLU A 48 -0.56 -0.76 13.36
N ILE A 49 0.39 -0.76 14.31
CA ILE A 49 1.01 -2.00 14.80
C ILE A 49 -0.07 -2.91 15.41
N MET A 50 -0.97 -2.34 16.21
CA MET A 50 -2.05 -3.10 16.85
C MET A 50 -3.06 -3.64 15.82
N ASN A 51 -3.42 -2.83 14.84
CA ASN A 51 -4.28 -3.25 13.74
C ASN A 51 -3.63 -4.37 12.92
N HIS A 52 -2.36 -4.22 12.53
CA HIS A 52 -1.61 -5.22 11.78
C HIS A 52 -1.50 -6.54 12.55
N ARG A 53 -1.19 -6.50 13.85
CA ARG A 53 -1.16 -7.67 14.74
C ARG A 53 -2.49 -8.42 14.77
N SER A 54 -3.61 -7.69 14.73
CA SER A 54 -4.95 -8.29 14.78
C SER A 54 -5.34 -9.05 13.51
N LEU A 55 -4.66 -8.77 12.39
CA LEU A 55 -5.03 -9.30 11.09
C LEU A 55 -4.36 -10.65 10.83
N LYS A 56 -5.20 -11.69 10.79
CA LYS A 56 -4.80 -13.07 10.56
C LYS A 56 -5.57 -13.64 9.38
N HIS A 57 -5.02 -13.46 8.17
CA HIS A 57 -5.60 -13.96 6.94
C HIS A 57 -4.49 -14.39 5.96
N PRO A 58 -4.65 -15.50 5.20
CA PRO A 58 -3.61 -16.02 4.33
C PRO A 58 -3.18 -15.04 3.23
N ASN A 59 -4.08 -14.15 2.81
CA ASN A 59 -3.80 -13.12 1.78
C ASN A 59 -3.39 -11.75 2.33
N ILE A 60 -2.99 -11.67 3.61
CA ILE A 60 -2.45 -10.45 4.23
C ILE A 60 -1.07 -10.79 4.79
N ILE A 61 -0.09 -9.89 4.62
CA ILE A 61 1.22 -10.03 5.25
C ILE A 61 1.06 -10.13 6.77
N ARG A 62 1.53 -11.22 7.35
CA ARG A 62 1.38 -11.45 8.79
C ARG A 62 2.38 -10.63 9.60
N PHE A 63 1.88 -9.97 10.64
CA PHE A 63 2.72 -9.39 11.70
C PHE A 63 3.39 -10.49 12.53
N LYS A 64 4.69 -10.35 12.84
CA LYS A 64 5.43 -11.30 13.69
C LYS A 64 5.67 -10.72 15.08
N GLU A 65 6.44 -9.64 15.16
CA GLU A 65 6.87 -9.01 16.41
C GLU A 65 7.39 -7.59 16.16
N VAL A 66 7.53 -6.80 17.23
CA VAL A 66 8.24 -5.52 17.26
C VAL A 66 9.44 -5.64 18.19
N LEU A 67 10.55 -5.06 17.79
CA LEU A 67 11.79 -5.02 18.55
C LEU A 67 12.26 -3.58 18.69
N LEU A 68 12.82 -3.26 19.84
CA LEU A 68 13.53 -2.01 20.03
C LEU A 68 15.01 -2.18 19.70
N THR A 69 15.57 -1.19 19.02
CA THR A 69 17.01 -1.07 18.79
C THR A 69 17.47 0.27 19.36
N PRO A 70 18.79 0.50 19.52
CA PRO A 70 19.28 1.77 20.03
C PRO A 70 18.72 2.98 19.27
N THR A 71 18.57 2.89 17.94
CA THR A 71 18.19 4.02 17.08
C THR A 71 16.81 3.91 16.43
N HIS A 72 16.23 2.71 16.33
CA HIS A 72 14.98 2.46 15.59
C HIS A 72 14.01 1.53 16.33
N LEU A 73 12.72 1.69 16.05
CA LEU A 73 11.68 0.69 16.21
C LEU A 73 11.70 -0.26 15.01
N ALA A 74 11.89 -1.55 15.23
CA ALA A 74 11.93 -2.57 14.18
C ALA A 74 10.65 -3.40 14.17
N ILE A 75 9.88 -3.32 13.09
CA ILE A 75 8.63 -4.07 12.90
C ILE A 75 8.93 -5.27 12.01
N VAL A 76 8.87 -6.48 12.58
CA VAL A 76 9.13 -7.75 11.90
C VAL A 76 7.83 -8.32 11.34
N MET A 77 7.83 -8.69 10.06
CA MET A 77 6.66 -9.21 9.35
C MET A 77 7.03 -10.30 8.34
N GLU A 78 6.02 -11.05 7.90
CA GLU A 78 6.14 -12.08 6.87
C GLU A 78 6.82 -11.52 5.61
N TYR A 79 7.78 -12.28 5.06
CA TYR A 79 8.41 -11.94 3.78
C TYR A 79 7.72 -12.67 2.62
N ALA A 80 7.24 -11.91 1.64
CA ALA A 80 6.68 -12.44 0.39
C ALA A 80 7.78 -12.48 -0.70
N ALA A 81 8.31 -13.68 -0.95
CA ALA A 81 9.48 -13.87 -1.83
C ALA A 81 9.18 -13.82 -3.34
N GLY A 82 7.91 -13.84 -3.74
CA GLY A 82 7.47 -13.88 -5.14
C GLY A 82 7.44 -12.53 -5.86
N GLY A 83 7.85 -11.46 -5.19
CA GLY A 83 7.89 -10.11 -5.75
C GLY A 83 6.52 -9.45 -5.82
N GLU A 84 6.41 -8.41 -6.63
CA GLU A 84 5.18 -7.63 -6.81
C GLU A 84 4.27 -8.26 -7.85
N LEU A 85 2.95 -8.21 -7.62
CA LEU A 85 1.96 -8.64 -8.62
C LEU A 85 2.09 -7.83 -9.91
N PHE A 86 2.41 -6.54 -9.80
CA PHE A 86 2.60 -5.66 -10.94
C PHE A 86 3.74 -6.12 -11.86
N GLU A 87 4.91 -6.45 -11.31
CA GLU A 87 6.04 -6.99 -12.09
C GLU A 87 5.64 -8.28 -12.83
N ARG A 88 4.86 -9.15 -12.19
CA ARG A 88 4.37 -10.38 -12.83
C ARG A 88 3.45 -10.07 -14.02
N ILE A 89 2.58 -9.05 -13.90
CA ILE A 89 1.73 -8.60 -15.00
C ILE A 89 2.59 -8.04 -16.13
N CYS A 90 3.55 -7.16 -15.84
CA CYS A 90 4.45 -6.58 -16.84
C CYS A 90 5.23 -7.67 -17.60
N ASN A 91 5.74 -8.68 -16.89
CA ASN A 91 6.47 -9.80 -17.51
C ASN A 91 5.59 -10.68 -18.39
N ALA A 92 4.32 -10.87 -18.02
CA ALA A 92 3.34 -11.60 -18.82
C ALA A 92 2.71 -10.75 -19.93
N GLY A 93 2.88 -9.43 -19.88
CA GLY A 93 2.11 -8.44 -20.63
C GLY A 93 0.69 -8.27 -20.08
N ARG A 94 -0.07 -9.36 -19.99
CA ARG A 94 -1.40 -9.44 -19.37
C ARG A 94 -1.70 -10.88 -18.98
N PHE A 95 -2.61 -11.07 -18.02
CA PHE A 95 -3.07 -12.40 -17.64
C PHE A 95 -4.23 -12.87 -18.51
N THR A 96 -4.40 -14.19 -18.52
CA THR A 96 -5.67 -14.79 -18.95
C THR A 96 -6.77 -14.43 -17.96
N GLU A 97 -8.03 -14.51 -18.40
CA GLU A 97 -9.17 -14.23 -17.51
C GLU A 97 -9.21 -15.19 -16.31
N ASP A 98 -8.77 -16.44 -16.49
CA ASP A 98 -8.73 -17.44 -15.42
C ASP A 98 -7.64 -17.14 -14.38
N GLU A 99 -6.45 -16.71 -14.81
CA GLU A 99 -5.39 -16.24 -13.91
C GLU A 99 -5.77 -14.95 -13.18
N ALA A 100 -6.36 -13.99 -13.90
CA ALA A 100 -6.86 -12.75 -13.30
C ALA A 100 -7.93 -13.05 -12.24
N ARG A 101 -8.84 -14.00 -12.50
CA ARG A 101 -9.83 -14.46 -11.51
C ARG A 101 -9.18 -15.09 -10.29
N PHE A 102 -8.18 -15.95 -10.49
CA PHE A 102 -7.47 -16.60 -9.39
C PHE A 102 -6.86 -15.59 -8.41
N PHE A 103 -6.20 -14.53 -8.91
CA PHE A 103 -5.68 -13.47 -8.04
C PHE A 103 -6.78 -12.56 -7.50
N PHE A 104 -7.80 -12.24 -8.30
CA PHE A 104 -8.90 -11.39 -7.85
C PHE A 104 -9.71 -12.03 -6.72
N GLN A 105 -9.94 -13.34 -6.74
CA GLN A 105 -10.58 -14.07 -5.65
C GLN A 105 -9.81 -13.91 -4.33
N GLN A 106 -8.48 -14.03 -4.38
CA GLN A 106 -7.61 -13.84 -3.22
C GLN A 106 -7.60 -12.39 -2.73
N LEU A 107 -7.56 -11.42 -3.65
CA LEU A 107 -7.64 -9.99 -3.32
C LEU A 107 -8.94 -9.69 -2.59
N ILE A 108 -10.09 -10.08 -3.15
CA ILE A 108 -11.39 -9.86 -2.54
C ILE A 108 -11.53 -10.59 -1.20
N SER A 109 -10.95 -11.79 -1.04
CA SER A 109 -10.91 -12.48 0.25
C SER A 109 -10.17 -11.65 1.31
N GLY A 110 -8.97 -11.15 0.98
CA GLY A 110 -8.18 -10.31 1.89
C GLY A 110 -8.87 -8.99 2.23
N VAL A 111 -9.43 -8.30 1.23
CA VAL A 111 -10.15 -7.03 1.43
C VAL A 111 -11.43 -7.23 2.23
N SER A 112 -12.20 -8.28 1.94
CA SER A 112 -13.39 -8.66 2.72
C SER A 112 -13.05 -8.89 4.19
N TYR A 113 -11.92 -9.55 4.47
CA TYR A 113 -11.46 -9.77 5.83
C TYR A 113 -11.09 -8.46 6.54
N CYS A 114 -10.33 -7.57 5.89
CA CYS A 114 -10.04 -6.23 6.43
C CYS A 114 -11.31 -5.45 6.77
N HIS A 115 -12.28 -5.44 5.85
CA HIS A 115 -13.56 -4.74 6.04
C HIS A 115 -14.38 -5.30 7.21
N SER A 116 -14.27 -6.61 7.47
CA SER A 116 -14.92 -7.27 8.60
C SER A 116 -14.33 -6.86 9.95
N MET A 117 -13.02 -6.60 9.97
CA MET A 117 -12.27 -6.07 11.11
C MET A 117 -12.43 -4.54 11.27
N GLN A 118 -13.37 -3.92 10.54
CA GLN A 118 -13.59 -2.46 10.47
C GLN A 118 -12.37 -1.66 10.04
N ILE A 119 -11.44 -2.31 9.34
CA ILE A 119 -10.27 -1.67 8.73
C ILE A 119 -10.59 -1.46 7.26
N CYS A 120 -10.83 -0.21 6.87
CA CYS A 120 -10.79 0.19 5.46
C CYS A 120 -9.32 0.49 5.13
N HIS A 121 -8.84 -0.05 4.01
CA HIS A 121 -7.42 0.02 3.71
C HIS A 121 -7.02 1.43 3.24
N ARG A 122 -7.91 2.13 2.51
CA ARG A 122 -7.73 3.53 2.06
C ARG A 122 -6.50 3.79 1.18
N ASP A 123 -5.77 2.75 0.81
CA ASP A 123 -4.56 2.80 -0.05
C ASP A 123 -4.29 1.44 -0.72
N LEU A 124 -5.37 0.70 -1.08
CA LEU A 124 -5.22 -0.51 -1.89
C LEU A 124 -4.67 -0.12 -3.26
N LYS A 125 -3.38 -0.34 -3.47
CA LYS A 125 -2.70 -0.18 -4.75
C LYS A 125 -2.04 -1.49 -5.12
N LEU A 126 -1.89 -1.76 -6.42
CA LEU A 126 -1.15 -2.94 -6.89
C LEU A 126 0.29 -2.96 -6.39
N GLU A 127 0.88 -1.79 -6.17
CA GLU A 127 2.23 -1.59 -5.60
C GLU A 127 2.34 -2.18 -4.17
N ASN A 128 1.21 -2.33 -3.48
CA ASN A 128 1.09 -2.91 -2.14
C ASN A 128 0.58 -4.37 -2.17
N THR A 129 0.61 -5.02 -3.34
CA THR A 129 0.16 -6.41 -3.52
C THR A 129 1.33 -7.29 -3.94
N LEU A 130 1.81 -8.08 -2.98
CA LEU A 130 2.95 -8.98 -3.16
C LEU A 130 2.48 -10.40 -3.48
N LEU A 131 3.41 -11.25 -3.91
CA LEU A 131 3.22 -12.67 -4.12
C LEU A 131 4.15 -13.46 -3.21
N ASP A 132 3.67 -14.57 -2.66
CA ASP A 132 4.56 -15.52 -2.00
C ASP A 132 5.43 -16.29 -3.04
N GLY A 133 6.48 -16.96 -2.55
CA GLY A 133 7.41 -17.72 -3.39
C GLY A 133 6.91 -19.10 -3.80
N SER A 134 5.61 -19.38 -3.67
CA SER A 134 5.07 -20.71 -3.95
C SER A 134 4.84 -20.94 -5.45
N ILE A 135 4.72 -22.22 -5.85
CA ILE A 135 4.47 -22.62 -7.26
C ILE A 135 3.13 -22.07 -7.76
N ALA A 136 2.13 -22.03 -6.89
CA ALA A 136 0.83 -21.40 -7.12
C ALA A 136 0.73 -20.15 -6.24
N PRO A 137 1.24 -19.00 -6.70
CA PRO A 137 1.54 -17.86 -5.84
C PRO A 137 0.30 -17.38 -5.10
N ARG A 138 0.44 -17.22 -3.79
CA ARG A 138 -0.57 -16.56 -2.98
C ARG A 138 -0.37 -15.07 -3.01
N LEU A 139 -1.47 -14.36 -3.22
CA LEU A 139 -1.51 -12.90 -3.12
C LEU A 139 -1.36 -12.50 -1.66
N LYS A 140 -0.52 -11.51 -1.39
CA LYS A 140 -0.24 -10.96 -0.06
C LYS A 140 -0.44 -9.45 -0.08
N ILE A 141 -1.53 -8.98 0.52
CA ILE A 141 -1.79 -7.55 0.71
C ILE A 141 -0.83 -7.04 1.78
N CYS A 142 -0.09 -5.99 1.45
CA CYS A 142 0.95 -5.38 2.26
C CYS A 142 0.70 -3.87 2.37
N ASP A 143 -0.11 -3.40 3.31
CA ASP A 143 0.06 -2.03 3.83
C ASP A 143 -0.74 -1.79 5.12
N PHE A 144 -0.03 -1.41 6.18
CA PHE A 144 -0.62 -0.77 7.37
C PHE A 144 0.15 0.50 7.68
N GLY A 145 0.19 1.42 6.73
CA GLY A 145 0.04 2.85 6.99
C GLY A 145 1.13 3.57 7.79
N TYR A 146 2.22 2.89 8.19
CA TYR A 146 3.32 3.47 8.99
C TYR A 146 4.06 4.60 8.25
N SER A 147 3.50 5.10 7.14
CA SER A 147 4.09 6.08 6.26
C SER A 147 3.33 7.39 6.05
N LYS A 148 2.33 7.74 6.86
CA LYS A 148 1.61 9.02 6.66
C LYS A 148 1.51 9.86 7.93
N SER A 149 2.46 10.80 8.05
CA SER A 149 2.17 12.10 8.66
C SER A 149 1.06 12.76 7.86
N SER A 150 0.11 13.32 8.59
CA SER A 150 -0.99 14.15 8.12
C SER A 150 -0.61 15.05 6.94
N VAL A 151 -1.46 15.03 5.91
CA VAL A 151 -1.71 16.16 5.00
C VAL A 151 -0.47 16.67 4.23
N LEU A 152 -0.42 16.31 2.94
CA LEU A 152 0.51 16.80 1.91
C LEU A 152 1.95 16.24 2.00
N HIS A 153 2.50 15.88 0.84
CA HIS A 153 3.88 15.42 0.61
C HIS A 153 4.17 13.92 0.76
N SER A 154 3.52 13.11 -0.07
CA SER A 154 4.17 11.92 -0.62
C SER A 154 5.10 12.35 -1.75
N GLN A 155 6.41 12.50 -1.49
CA GLN A 155 7.41 12.38 -2.55
C GLN A 155 7.77 10.90 -2.67
N PRO A 156 7.29 10.18 -3.70
CA PRO A 156 7.58 8.78 -3.88
C PRO A 156 8.83 8.62 -4.76
N LYS A 157 9.68 7.65 -4.43
CA LYS A 157 10.85 7.28 -5.25
C LYS A 157 10.48 6.48 -6.52
N SER A 158 9.20 6.35 -6.82
CA SER A 158 8.67 6.25 -8.18
C SER A 158 7.66 7.38 -8.35
N THR A 159 7.62 7.99 -9.53
CA THR A 159 6.84 9.19 -9.80
C THR A 159 5.36 8.96 -9.47
N VAL A 160 4.81 9.68 -8.49
CA VAL A 160 3.37 9.90 -8.21
C VAL A 160 2.51 8.62 -8.29
N GLY A 161 2.10 8.06 -7.13
CA GLY A 161 1.18 6.92 -7.07
C GLY A 161 0.04 7.04 -8.09
N THR A 162 -0.17 5.99 -8.88
CA THR A 162 -1.01 6.08 -10.09
C THR A 162 -2.40 6.61 -9.73
N PRO A 163 -2.82 7.79 -10.23
CA PRO A 163 -4.14 8.37 -9.93
C PRO A 163 -5.28 7.44 -10.33
N ALA A 164 -5.03 6.47 -11.20
CA ALA A 164 -5.99 5.48 -11.68
C ALA A 164 -6.70 4.70 -10.55
N TYR A 165 -6.03 4.46 -9.40
CA TYR A 165 -6.65 3.78 -8.25
C TYR A 165 -7.63 4.65 -7.47
N ILE A 166 -7.56 5.97 -7.64
CA ILE A 166 -8.34 6.89 -6.84
C ILE A 166 -9.79 6.88 -7.35
N ALA A 167 -10.71 6.48 -6.48
CA ALA A 167 -12.13 6.51 -6.79
C ALA A 167 -12.63 7.97 -6.95
N PRO A 168 -13.64 8.23 -7.79
CA PRO A 168 -14.15 9.57 -8.06
C PRO A 168 -14.50 10.37 -6.80
N GLU A 169 -15.14 9.72 -5.82
CA GLU A 169 -15.56 10.35 -4.57
C GLU A 169 -14.39 10.79 -3.68
N VAL A 170 -13.22 10.15 -3.80
CA VAL A 170 -12.01 10.51 -3.06
C VAL A 170 -11.43 11.83 -3.61
N LEU A 171 -11.65 12.13 -4.89
CA LEU A 171 -11.24 13.39 -5.51
C LEU A 171 -12.21 14.53 -5.23
N SER A 172 -13.50 14.23 -5.10
CA SER A 172 -14.57 15.24 -5.08
C SER A 172 -15.18 15.52 -3.71
N LYS A 173 -15.10 14.60 -2.75
CA LYS A 173 -15.78 14.72 -1.44
C LYS A 173 -14.78 14.89 -0.31
N LYS A 174 -15.17 15.67 0.70
CA LYS A 174 -14.42 15.82 1.96
C LYS A 174 -14.50 14.56 2.83
N GLU A 175 -15.60 13.82 2.73
CA GLU A 175 -15.84 12.55 3.43
C GLU A 175 -16.40 11.51 2.45
N TYR A 176 -15.95 10.27 2.58
CA TYR A 176 -16.35 9.16 1.71
C TYR A 176 -16.30 7.82 2.47
N ASP A 177 -17.02 6.81 1.95
CA ASP A 177 -16.93 5.45 2.47
C ASP A 177 -15.67 4.76 1.89
N GLY A 178 -14.68 4.54 2.75
CA GLY A 178 -13.43 3.89 2.39
C GLY A 178 -13.61 2.46 1.88
N LYS A 179 -14.64 1.72 2.32
CA LYS A 179 -14.89 0.35 1.85
C LYS A 179 -15.35 0.33 0.39
N ILE A 180 -16.15 1.32 -0.01
CA ILE A 180 -16.62 1.47 -1.40
C ILE A 180 -15.51 1.99 -2.31
N ALA A 181 -14.61 2.84 -1.80
CA ALA A 181 -13.42 3.26 -2.52
C ALA A 181 -12.43 2.09 -2.75
N ASP A 182 -12.27 1.20 -1.76
CA ASP A 182 -11.47 -0.02 -1.88
C ASP A 182 -11.98 -0.93 -3.02
N VAL A 183 -13.30 -0.98 -3.26
CA VAL A 183 -13.88 -1.77 -4.38
C VAL A 183 -13.45 -1.20 -5.74
N TRP A 184 -13.42 0.12 -5.90
CA TRP A 184 -12.90 0.75 -7.12
C TRP A 184 -11.45 0.33 -7.38
N SER A 185 -10.62 0.39 -6.33
CA SER A 185 -9.22 -0.02 -6.40
C SER A 185 -9.06 -1.49 -6.80
N CYS A 186 -9.91 -2.38 -6.28
CA CYS A 186 -9.96 -3.77 -6.71
C CYS A 186 -10.31 -3.90 -8.20
N GLY A 187 -11.25 -3.09 -8.70
CA GLY A 187 -11.60 -3.03 -10.12
C GLY A 187 -10.43 -2.60 -11.00
N VAL A 188 -9.66 -1.60 -10.57
CA VAL A 188 -8.44 -1.15 -11.27
C VAL A 188 -7.42 -2.29 -11.33
N THR A 189 -7.17 -2.98 -10.22
CA THR A 189 -6.33 -4.19 -10.18
C THR A 189 -6.80 -5.26 -11.17
N LEU A 190 -8.10 -5.58 -11.18
CA LEU A 190 -8.67 -6.55 -12.13
C LEU A 190 -8.44 -6.12 -13.58
N TYR A 191 -8.69 -4.85 -13.89
CA TYR A 191 -8.50 -4.31 -15.23
C TYR A 191 -7.03 -4.41 -15.67
N VAL A 192 -6.09 -4.01 -14.81
CA VAL A 192 -4.65 -4.08 -15.12
C VAL A 192 -4.20 -5.53 -15.33
N MET A 193 -4.69 -6.48 -14.54
CA MET A 193 -4.41 -7.91 -14.77
C MET A 193 -4.90 -8.38 -16.14
N LEU A 194 -6.08 -7.95 -16.58
CA LEU A 194 -6.70 -8.39 -17.84
C LEU A 194 -6.10 -7.70 -19.08
N VAL A 195 -5.73 -6.42 -18.95
CA VAL A 195 -5.38 -5.56 -20.08
C VAL A 195 -3.87 -5.29 -20.16
N GLY A 196 -3.17 -5.30 -19.02
CA GLY A 196 -1.75 -4.92 -18.93
C GLY A 196 -1.51 -3.41 -18.89
N ALA A 197 -2.57 -2.61 -18.77
CA ALA A 197 -2.51 -1.14 -18.73
C ALA A 197 -3.61 -0.60 -17.81
N TYR A 198 -3.46 0.65 -17.37
CA TYR A 198 -4.42 1.30 -16.50
C TYR A 198 -5.72 1.70 -17.22
N PRO A 199 -6.90 1.59 -16.57
CA PRO A 199 -8.20 1.81 -17.21
C PRO A 199 -8.48 3.26 -17.64
N PHE A 200 -7.94 4.23 -16.91
CA PHE A 200 -8.27 5.65 -17.09
C PHE A 200 -7.12 6.48 -17.63
N GLU A 201 -5.93 5.89 -17.79
CA GLU A 201 -4.79 6.58 -18.38
C GLU A 201 -4.94 6.69 -19.89
N ASP A 202 -4.36 7.73 -20.46
CA ASP A 202 -4.25 7.85 -21.91
C ASP A 202 -3.03 7.10 -22.42
N PRO A 203 -3.18 6.06 -23.26
CA PRO A 203 -2.04 5.39 -23.85
C PRO A 203 -1.12 6.33 -24.66
N ALA A 204 -1.68 7.41 -25.21
CA ALA A 204 -0.91 8.39 -25.97
C ALA A 204 -0.23 9.45 -25.09
N ASP A 205 -0.73 9.67 -23.87
CA ASP A 205 -0.22 10.70 -22.95
C ASP A 205 -0.41 10.27 -21.48
N PRO A 206 0.31 9.23 -21.02
CA PRO A 206 0.09 8.61 -19.70
C PRO A 206 0.45 9.55 -18.53
N LYS A 207 1.24 10.59 -18.78
CA LYS A 207 1.62 11.59 -17.76
C LYS A 207 0.58 12.71 -17.61
N ASN A 208 -0.50 12.68 -18.37
CA ASN A 208 -1.55 13.68 -18.29
C ASN A 208 -2.54 13.37 -17.16
N PHE A 209 -2.15 13.79 -15.96
CA PHE A 209 -2.95 13.62 -14.75
C PHE A 209 -4.34 14.25 -14.88
N ARG A 210 -4.46 15.42 -15.51
CA ARG A 210 -5.76 16.11 -15.69
C ARG A 210 -6.71 15.29 -16.56
N LYS A 211 -6.22 14.72 -17.67
CA LYS A 211 -7.02 13.87 -18.55
C LYS A 211 -7.43 12.57 -17.86
N THR A 212 -6.52 11.97 -17.10
CA THR A 212 -6.79 10.77 -16.29
C THR A 212 -7.88 11.03 -15.25
N ILE A 213 -7.81 12.15 -14.53
CA ILE A 213 -8.85 12.55 -13.57
C ILE A 213 -10.21 12.73 -14.24
N MET A 214 -10.27 13.40 -15.40
CA MET A 214 -11.54 13.57 -16.13
C MET A 214 -12.15 12.23 -16.54
N ARG A 215 -11.32 11.27 -16.96
CA ARG A 215 -11.77 9.90 -17.28
C ARG A 215 -12.25 9.15 -16.05
N ILE A 216 -11.58 9.28 -14.91
CA ILE A 216 -12.02 8.71 -13.63
C ILE A 216 -13.40 9.23 -13.25
N LEU A 217 -13.58 10.56 -13.24
CA LEU A 217 -14.84 11.21 -12.86
C LEU A 217 -16.02 10.79 -13.75
N GLY A 218 -15.75 10.53 -15.04
CA GLY A 218 -16.74 10.03 -15.99
C GLY A 218 -16.82 8.50 -16.12
N ALA A 219 -16.03 7.74 -15.34
CA ALA A 219 -15.79 6.30 -15.53
C ALA A 219 -15.55 5.88 -17.00
N GLN A 220 -14.74 6.68 -17.71
CA GLN A 220 -14.40 6.46 -19.11
C GLN A 220 -13.23 5.49 -19.23
N TYR A 221 -13.53 4.21 -19.41
CA TYR A 221 -12.57 3.16 -19.71
C TYR A 221 -13.03 2.33 -20.91
N SER A 222 -12.11 1.62 -21.56
CA SER A 222 -12.44 0.75 -22.68
C SER A 222 -11.51 -0.45 -22.71
N ILE A 223 -12.08 -1.66 -22.69
CA ILE A 223 -11.30 -2.89 -22.87
C ILE A 223 -10.95 -3.02 -24.36
N PRO A 224 -9.65 -3.07 -24.75
CA PRO A 224 -9.26 -3.15 -26.15
C PRO A 224 -9.82 -4.40 -26.85
N GLU A 225 -10.13 -4.29 -28.14
CA GLU A 225 -10.77 -5.39 -28.92
C GLU A 225 -9.96 -6.69 -28.95
N TYR A 226 -8.62 -6.58 -28.89
CA TYR A 226 -7.74 -7.73 -28.84
C TYR A 226 -7.79 -8.47 -27.48
N VAL A 227 -8.34 -7.85 -26.44
CA VAL A 227 -8.53 -8.44 -25.12
C VAL A 227 -9.92 -9.09 -25.06
N ARG A 228 -9.93 -10.42 -25.21
CA ARG A 228 -11.16 -11.23 -25.10
C ARG A 228 -11.44 -11.53 -23.63
N VAL A 229 -12.51 -10.93 -23.11
CA VAL A 229 -13.08 -11.24 -21.80
C VAL A 229 -14.56 -11.57 -21.92
N SER A 230 -15.04 -12.42 -21.02
CA SER A 230 -16.41 -12.92 -20.96
C SER A 230 -17.43 -11.80 -20.68
N ILE A 231 -18.70 -12.05 -20.98
CA ILE A 231 -19.78 -11.10 -20.69
C ILE A 231 -19.92 -10.86 -19.19
N GLU A 232 -19.71 -11.89 -18.37
CA GLU A 232 -19.74 -11.81 -16.92
C GLU A 232 -18.56 -10.97 -16.39
N CYS A 233 -17.38 -11.08 -16.99
CA CYS A 233 -16.23 -10.24 -16.62
C CYS A 233 -16.50 -8.76 -16.91
N ARG A 234 -17.05 -8.46 -18.10
CA ARG A 234 -17.42 -7.09 -18.48
C ARG A 234 -18.53 -6.54 -17.58
N HIS A 235 -19.51 -7.37 -17.26
CA HIS A 235 -20.58 -7.03 -16.34
C HIS A 235 -20.02 -6.67 -14.96
N LEU A 236 -19.13 -7.49 -14.39
CA LEU A 236 -18.49 -7.20 -13.10
C LEU A 236 -17.75 -5.85 -13.11
N LEU A 237 -16.91 -5.59 -14.12
CA LEU A 237 -16.20 -4.31 -14.25
C LEU A 237 -17.16 -3.12 -14.39
N SER A 238 -18.27 -3.28 -15.13
CA SER A 238 -19.28 -2.23 -15.26
C SER A 238 -20.01 -1.90 -13.96
N GLN A 239 -20.13 -2.87 -13.05
CA GLN A 239 -20.74 -2.69 -11.73
C GLN A 239 -19.73 -2.11 -10.70
N ILE A 240 -18.42 -2.28 -10.94
CA ILE A 240 -17.36 -1.69 -10.11
C ILE A 240 -17.06 -0.25 -10.52
N PHE A 241 -16.89 0.03 -11.82
CA PHE A 241 -16.59 1.37 -12.33
C PHE A 241 -17.84 2.23 -12.47
N VAL A 242 -18.54 2.40 -11.35
CA VAL A 242 -19.71 3.27 -11.19
C VAL A 242 -19.27 4.53 -10.42
N PRO A 243 -19.38 5.74 -10.99
CA PRO A 243 -18.98 6.97 -10.32
C PRO A 243 -19.75 7.27 -9.02
N ASN A 244 -21.04 6.94 -8.99
CA ASN A 244 -21.84 7.09 -7.77
C ASN A 244 -21.52 5.95 -6.79
N PRO A 245 -20.90 6.21 -5.63
CA PRO A 245 -20.54 5.17 -4.68
C PRO A 245 -21.74 4.41 -4.11
N GLU A 246 -22.91 5.04 -4.02
CA GLU A 246 -24.13 4.40 -3.49
C GLU A 246 -24.72 3.34 -4.44
N GLN A 247 -24.34 3.40 -5.72
CA GLN A 247 -24.75 2.45 -6.75
C GLN A 247 -23.64 1.45 -7.12
N ARG A 248 -22.43 1.65 -6.60
CA ARG A 248 -21.30 0.77 -6.86
C ARG A 248 -21.52 -0.57 -6.15
N ILE A 249 -21.24 -1.66 -6.84
CA ILE A 249 -21.29 -3.00 -6.24
C ILE A 249 -20.40 -3.07 -5.00
N ALA A 250 -20.84 -3.71 -3.92
CA ALA A 250 -20.01 -3.93 -2.74
C ALA A 250 -19.42 -5.36 -2.72
N ILE A 251 -18.45 -5.57 -1.81
CA ILE A 251 -17.74 -6.85 -1.69
C ILE A 251 -18.70 -8.06 -1.52
N PRO A 252 -19.77 -8.01 -0.70
CA PRO A 252 -20.69 -9.13 -0.57
C PRO A 252 -21.38 -9.51 -1.88
N GLU A 253 -21.72 -8.54 -2.72
CA GLU A 253 -22.30 -8.77 -4.04
C GLU A 253 -21.27 -9.30 -5.04
N ILE A 254 -20.03 -8.81 -5.00
CA ILE A 254 -18.92 -9.35 -5.81
C ILE A 254 -18.73 -10.85 -5.53
N LYS A 255 -18.77 -11.26 -4.25
CA LYS A 255 -18.59 -12.67 -3.86
C LYS A 255 -19.72 -13.58 -4.34
N LYS A 256 -20.89 -13.02 -4.69
CA LYS A 256 -22.02 -13.73 -5.28
C LYS A 256 -22.05 -13.64 -6.80
N HIS A 257 -21.17 -12.86 -7.41
CA HIS A 257 -21.17 -12.62 -8.85
C HIS A 257 -20.76 -13.89 -9.62
N PRO A 258 -21.45 -14.26 -10.72
CA PRO A 258 -21.14 -15.50 -11.47
C PRO A 258 -19.69 -15.60 -11.93
N TRP A 259 -19.10 -14.48 -12.36
CA TRP A 259 -17.69 -14.42 -12.73
C TRP A 259 -16.75 -14.76 -11.55
N PHE A 260 -17.08 -14.34 -10.34
CA PHE A 260 -16.29 -14.58 -9.13
C PHE A 260 -16.42 -16.02 -8.66
N LEU A 261 -17.62 -16.59 -8.70
CA LEU A 261 -17.92 -17.94 -8.23
C LEU A 261 -17.32 -19.03 -9.12
N LYS A 262 -17.03 -18.73 -10.39
CA LYS A 262 -16.42 -19.69 -11.32
C LYS A 262 -15.07 -20.15 -10.80
N ASN A 263 -14.90 -21.47 -10.63
CA ASN A 263 -13.68 -22.12 -10.15
C ASN A 263 -13.18 -21.57 -8.80
N LEU A 264 -14.07 -21.08 -7.93
CA LEU A 264 -13.69 -20.57 -6.61
C LEU A 264 -13.07 -21.70 -5.75
N PRO A 265 -11.80 -21.58 -5.31
CA PRO A 265 -11.18 -22.57 -4.45
C PRO A 265 -11.93 -22.69 -3.11
N LEU A 266 -12.14 -23.92 -2.64
CA LEU A 266 -12.78 -24.18 -1.33
C LEU A 266 -12.09 -23.43 -0.18
N GLU A 267 -10.77 -23.26 -0.28
CA GLU A 267 -9.95 -22.53 0.71
C GLU A 267 -10.33 -21.06 0.84
N LEU A 268 -10.91 -20.45 -0.19
CA LEU A 268 -11.35 -19.05 -0.18
C LEU A 268 -12.85 -18.92 0.15
N SER A 269 -13.53 -20.03 0.44
CA SER A 269 -14.92 -19.99 0.91
C SER A 269 -15.00 -19.45 2.34
N ASP A 270 -16.09 -18.72 2.64
CA ASP A 270 -16.33 -18.12 3.95
C ASP A 270 -16.37 -19.16 5.06
N GLU A 271 -16.90 -20.35 4.77
CA GLU A 271 -16.95 -21.47 5.71
C GLU A 271 -15.55 -21.95 6.08
N TYR A 272 -14.68 -22.16 5.09
CA TYR A 272 -13.31 -22.62 5.33
C TYR A 272 -12.48 -21.58 6.07
N GLN A 273 -12.58 -20.31 5.69
CA GLN A 273 -11.88 -19.20 6.35
C GLN A 273 -12.30 -19.04 7.82
N SER A 274 -13.60 -19.17 8.10
CA SER A 274 -14.13 -19.13 9.47
C SER A 274 -13.60 -20.28 10.32
N ASN A 275 -13.53 -21.49 9.75
CA ASN A 275 -12.99 -22.66 10.43
C ASN A 275 -11.49 -22.54 10.73
N LEU A 276 -10.70 -21.96 9.82
CA LEU A 276 -9.27 -21.70 10.06
C LEU A 276 -9.03 -20.71 11.21
N GLN A 277 -9.86 -19.66 11.29
CA GLN A 277 -9.77 -18.68 12.38
C GLN A 277 -10.08 -19.32 13.73
N ASN A 278 -11.08 -20.20 13.78
CA ASN A 278 -11.47 -20.93 14.99
C ASN A 278 -10.46 -22.02 15.40
N ALA A 279 -9.72 -22.59 14.44
CA ALA A 279 -8.74 -23.65 14.69
C ALA A 279 -7.44 -23.17 15.36
N GLY A 280 -7.27 -21.86 15.58
CA GLY A 280 -6.32 -21.27 16.53
C GLY A 280 -4.98 -21.99 16.64
N VAL A 281 -4.15 -21.98 15.59
CA VAL A 281 -2.76 -22.45 15.70
C VAL A 281 -2.05 -21.55 16.71
N GLY A 282 -1.57 -22.16 17.80
CA GLY A 282 -0.89 -21.49 18.91
C GLY A 282 0.19 -20.52 18.43
N ASP A 283 -0.19 -19.26 18.35
CA ASP A 283 0.66 -18.19 17.88
C ASP A 283 1.43 -17.67 19.09
N GLN A 284 2.73 -17.94 19.15
CA GLN A 284 3.65 -17.30 20.09
C GLN A 284 3.88 -15.83 19.66
N SER A 285 2.81 -15.08 19.47
CA SER A 285 2.85 -13.66 19.17
C SER A 285 3.12 -12.89 20.47
N GLN A 286 3.97 -11.87 20.41
CA GLN A 286 4.16 -10.93 21.52
C GLN A 286 2.81 -10.44 22.09
N SER A 287 2.78 -10.27 23.40
CA SER A 287 1.60 -9.74 24.10
C SER A 287 1.34 -8.28 23.69
N ILE A 288 0.10 -7.83 23.88
CA ILE A 288 -0.27 -6.45 23.55
C ILE A 288 0.48 -5.48 24.47
N GLU A 289 0.68 -5.89 25.72
CA GLU A 289 1.39 -5.17 26.76
C GLU A 289 2.87 -5.01 26.40
N GLU A 290 3.54 -6.07 25.95
CA GLU A 290 4.93 -6.02 25.47
C GLU A 290 5.09 -5.05 24.30
N ILE A 291 4.22 -5.15 23.30
CA ILE A 291 4.29 -4.27 22.12
C ILE A 291 4.04 -2.81 22.54
N ALA A 292 3.07 -2.56 23.41
CA ALA A 292 2.79 -1.22 23.91
C ALA A 292 3.98 -0.63 24.68
N ALA A 293 4.65 -1.43 25.51
CA ALA A 293 5.85 -1.02 26.23
C ALA A 293 6.99 -0.67 25.27
N ILE A 294 7.28 -1.52 24.29
CA ILE A 294 8.32 -1.28 23.28
C ILE A 294 8.04 -0.03 22.46
N VAL A 295 6.79 0.17 22.01
CA VAL A 295 6.40 1.36 21.25
C VAL A 295 6.50 2.62 22.10
N GLN A 296 6.14 2.55 23.38
CA GLN A 296 6.27 3.68 24.30
C GLN A 296 7.74 4.06 24.54
N GLU A 297 8.63 3.07 24.72
CA GLU A 297 10.08 3.29 24.87
C GLU A 297 10.71 3.86 23.57
N ALA A 298 10.19 3.49 22.41
CA ALA A 298 10.64 4.01 21.13
C ALA A 298 10.31 5.50 20.88
N ARG A 299 9.44 6.11 21.70
CA ARG A 299 9.15 7.55 21.65
C ARG A 299 10.30 8.40 22.15
N GLU A 300 11.16 7.83 22.97
CA GLU A 300 12.37 8.49 23.42
C GLU A 300 13.43 8.35 22.31
N PRO A 301 14.07 9.46 21.89
CA PRO A 301 15.11 9.42 20.88
C PRO A 301 16.23 8.49 21.33
N GLY A 302 16.75 7.70 20.38
CA GLY A 302 17.81 6.75 20.66
C GLY A 302 19.09 7.42 21.14
N GLU A 303 19.85 6.73 22.01
CA GLU A 303 21.23 7.14 22.30
C GLU A 303 22.03 7.10 21.00
N ALA A 304 22.47 8.27 20.51
CA ALA A 304 23.52 8.33 19.50
C ALA A 304 24.75 7.59 20.07
N PRO A 305 25.56 6.91 19.23
CA PRO A 305 26.79 6.33 19.73
C PRO A 305 27.58 7.44 20.43
N ALA A 306 27.84 7.29 21.72
CA ALA A 306 28.76 8.16 22.42
C ALA A 306 30.06 8.16 21.61
N THR A 307 30.38 9.29 21.01
CA THR A 307 31.72 9.53 20.49
C THR A 307 32.67 9.22 21.64
N PHE A 308 33.48 8.17 21.47
CA PHE A 308 34.54 7.85 22.40
C PHE A 308 35.42 9.10 22.57
N ASP A 309 35.35 9.70 23.75
CA ASP A 309 36.21 10.80 24.15
C ASP A 309 37.56 10.23 24.59
N ASN A 310 38.62 10.58 23.87
CA ASN A 310 39.84 11.11 24.48
C ASN A 310 40.89 11.46 23.40
N GLY A 311 41.15 12.77 23.25
CA GLY A 311 42.53 13.26 23.10
C GLY A 311 42.90 13.96 21.79
N LEU A 312 42.82 15.30 21.84
CA LEU A 312 43.61 16.28 21.07
C LEU A 312 43.37 16.39 19.54
N PHE A 313 42.54 17.37 19.16
CA PHE A 313 43.04 18.46 18.33
C PHE A 313 42.31 19.77 18.64
N VAL A 314 43.10 20.80 18.92
CA VAL A 314 42.66 22.17 19.21
C VAL A 314 42.45 22.90 17.89
N GLY A 315 41.31 23.60 17.77
CA GLY A 315 41.19 24.83 16.99
C GLY A 315 40.48 24.71 15.64
N LEU A 316 39.22 25.17 15.57
CA LEU A 316 38.85 26.49 15.06
C LEU A 316 37.34 26.57 14.78
N GLY A 317 36.71 27.63 15.30
CA GLY A 317 35.65 28.35 14.58
C GLY A 317 34.22 27.85 14.74
N SER A 318 33.54 28.41 15.75
CA SER A 318 32.09 28.65 15.71
C SER A 318 31.73 29.41 14.43
N LEU A 319 30.80 28.90 13.62
CA LEU A 319 30.05 29.71 12.67
C LEU A 319 28.62 29.19 12.59
N ASP A 320 27.73 29.97 13.19
CA ASP A 320 26.32 30.07 12.87
C ASP A 320 26.16 30.28 11.35
N LEU A 321 25.19 29.59 10.75
CA LEU A 321 24.78 29.77 9.36
C LEU A 321 23.27 30.06 9.34
N ASP A 322 22.91 31.19 9.95
CA ASP A 322 21.76 31.99 9.58
C ASP A 322 22.31 33.23 8.87
N GLU A 323 22.34 33.20 7.53
CA GLU A 323 22.37 34.36 6.62
C GLU A 323 22.81 33.87 5.23
N MET A 324 21.87 33.77 4.29
CA MET A 324 22.06 34.03 2.85
C MET A 324 20.68 33.97 2.18
N ASP A 325 19.94 35.07 2.32
CA ASP A 325 18.97 35.52 1.33
C ASP A 325 19.53 36.79 0.66
N GLU A 326 19.03 37.06 -0.54
CA GLU A 326 19.30 38.21 -1.43
C GLU A 326 20.55 38.00 -2.32
N ASP A 327 20.40 37.80 -3.64
CA ASP A 327 19.83 38.82 -4.52
C ASP A 327 19.43 38.34 -5.92
N MET A 328 18.47 39.10 -6.48
CA MET A 328 18.17 39.38 -7.90
C MET A 328 17.05 38.62 -8.64
N ASP A 329 15.90 39.32 -8.64
CA ASP A 329 15.19 39.86 -9.81
C ASP A 329 14.14 38.99 -10.51
N LEU A 330 12.88 39.32 -10.22
CA LEU A 330 11.78 39.39 -11.20
C LEU A 330 10.68 40.30 -10.66
N ASP A 331 10.99 41.60 -10.51
CA ASP A 331 9.99 42.65 -10.64
C ASP A 331 9.74 42.83 -12.15
N ASP A 332 8.50 42.64 -12.60
CA ASP A 332 7.61 43.78 -12.87
C ASP A 332 6.45 43.46 -13.83
N ILE A 333 5.30 44.01 -13.42
CA ILE A 333 4.18 44.52 -14.25
C ILE A 333 2.94 43.62 -14.47
N GLU A 334 2.03 43.83 -13.51
CA GLU A 334 0.65 44.32 -13.66
C GLU A 334 -0.46 43.46 -14.29
N THR A 335 -1.40 43.22 -13.39
CA THR A 335 -2.84 43.06 -13.55
C THR A 335 -3.54 44.04 -14.51
N SER A 336 -4.60 43.49 -15.11
CA SER A 336 -5.90 44.11 -15.42
C SER A 336 -6.05 44.87 -16.74
N GLY A 337 -7.22 44.68 -17.36
CA GLY A 337 -7.78 45.66 -18.29
C GLY A 337 -8.31 45.09 -19.60
N ASP A 338 -9.50 44.55 -19.51
CA ASP A 338 -10.51 44.38 -20.55
C ASP A 338 -10.50 45.34 -21.77
N PHE A 339 -11.14 44.82 -22.84
CA PHE A 339 -11.97 45.51 -23.87
C PHE A 339 -11.31 45.99 -25.19
N VAL A 340 -11.60 45.29 -26.30
CA VAL A 340 -12.53 45.67 -27.42
C VAL A 340 -12.16 44.98 -28.76
N SER A 341 -13.14 44.22 -29.26
CA SER A 341 -13.62 44.05 -30.65
C SER A 341 -12.82 44.61 -31.85
N LEU A 342 -12.57 43.76 -32.87
CA LEU A 342 -13.13 43.88 -34.24
C LEU A 342 -12.36 42.99 -35.25
N MET A 343 -13.00 41.90 -35.65
CA MET A 343 -13.33 41.42 -37.02
C MET A 343 -13.26 39.90 -37.12
#